data_AF-A0A832DB56-F1
#
_entry.id   AF-A0A832DB56-F1
#
_cell.length_a   1.000
_cell.length_b   1.000
_cell.length_c   1.000
_cell.angle_alpha   90.00
_cell.angle_beta   90.00
_cell.angle_gamma   90.00
#
_symmetry.space_group_name_H-M   'P 1'
#
loop_
_entity.id
_entity.type
_entity.pdbx_description
1 polymer ?
#
loop_
_entity_poly.entity_id
_entity_poly.type
_entity_poly.pdbx_seq_one_letter_code
_entity_poly.pdbx_strand_id
1 'polypeptide(L)'
;MKIVIVRRISQVFFFLLFIWFCFVLVLGDRWYQLRGWPVNWFLELDPLVAIGTVLTSGQLYGGLLWAVVTLVLTVFLGRVFCGWVCPFGTMHQFLGWVFHRNKRAPEKAELNKYRPAQAIKYYILAAMIGAAGTGLVYQITSYLGSRKWGWITIATVIVICVGLLVAYRFRVLPSFLKRRYIMWGLGFAVAVGVLSAIVGRRLWGDGLLLTGILDPIPLVYRSVTLFVLGIGEGLTQMERYYVGAWLIGTFFIAALLLNAIAPRFYCRFICPLGALFGLLVRWTPWRIGKTQARCSQCGLCQKDCEGASDPHGRFRVSECVMCMNCLHVCPRDLIKYGPDRSASGEFNTPKIDRRGFIITLGAGVLSVPALRLTGLTGPNWSPRVIRPPGALAEAEFLKRCIKMWSVHENLPVKHYTACLA
;
A
#
# COMPACT_ATOMS: atom_id res chain seq x y z
N MET A 1 -9.73 -21.04 -26.16
CA MET A 1 -8.83 -21.23 -24.99
C MET A 1 -9.60 -20.99 -23.69
N LYS A 2 -9.44 -21.84 -22.68
CA LYS A 2 -10.03 -21.59 -21.36
C LYS A 2 -9.38 -20.34 -20.75
N ILE A 3 -10.16 -19.34 -20.34
CA ILE A 3 -9.66 -18.07 -19.77
C ILE A 3 -8.71 -18.27 -18.58
N VAL A 4 -8.91 -19.35 -17.82
CA VAL A 4 -8.06 -19.75 -16.69
C VAL A 4 -6.63 -20.11 -17.13
N ILE A 5 -6.45 -20.66 -18.33
CA ILE A 5 -5.12 -20.98 -18.89
C ILE A 5 -4.40 -19.69 -19.23
N VAL A 6 -5.07 -18.75 -19.90
CA VAL A 6 -4.49 -17.44 -20.23
C VAL A 6 -4.03 -16.71 -18.96
N ARG A 7 -4.85 -16.74 -17.91
CA ARG A 7 -4.46 -16.19 -16.59
C ARG A 7 -3.20 -16.85 -16.05
N ARG A 8 -3.11 -18.19 -16.07
CA ARG A 8 -1.92 -18.90 -15.56
C ARG A 8 -0.67 -18.56 -16.37
N ILE A 9 -0.78 -18.46 -17.69
CA ILE A 9 0.32 -18.02 -18.57
C ILE A 9 0.78 -16.61 -18.18
N SER A 10 -0.16 -15.67 -18.02
CA SER A 10 0.13 -14.31 -17.56
C SER A 10 0.84 -14.30 -16.20
N GLN A 11 0.33 -15.05 -15.22
CA GLN A 11 0.90 -15.13 -13.88
C GLN A 11 2.35 -15.64 -13.89
N VAL A 12 2.63 -16.70 -14.67
CA VAL A 12 3.98 -17.25 -14.82
C VAL A 12 4.89 -16.26 -15.53
N PHE A 13 4.42 -15.65 -16.62
CA PHE A 13 5.19 -14.65 -17.36
C PHE A 13 5.61 -13.47 -16.48
N PHE A 14 4.68 -12.81 -15.77
CA PHE A 14 5.00 -11.68 -14.92
C PHE A 14 5.84 -12.07 -13.69
N PHE A 15 5.65 -13.28 -13.16
CA PHE A 15 6.48 -13.77 -12.07
C PHE A 15 7.93 -14.00 -12.52
N LEU A 16 8.15 -14.65 -13.67
CA LEU A 16 9.48 -14.85 -14.23
C LEU A 16 10.15 -13.52 -14.60
N LEU A 17 9.38 -12.59 -15.19
CA LEU A 17 9.85 -11.24 -15.49
C LEU A 17 10.28 -10.48 -14.22
N PHE A 18 9.52 -10.62 -13.14
CA PHE A 18 9.86 -10.03 -11.84
C PHE A 18 11.15 -10.62 -11.26
N ILE A 19 11.31 -11.95 -11.27
CA ILE A 19 12.54 -12.61 -10.81
C ILE A 19 13.75 -12.21 -11.67
N TRP A 20 13.56 -12.11 -12.99
CA TRP A 20 14.58 -11.62 -13.90
C TRP A 20 15.04 -10.20 -13.54
N PHE A 21 14.12 -9.27 -13.25
CA PHE A 21 14.49 -7.93 -12.80
C PHE A 21 15.27 -7.95 -11.48
N CYS A 22 14.83 -8.74 -10.49
CA CYS A 22 15.59 -8.91 -9.24
C CYS A 22 17.01 -9.45 -9.49
N PHE A 23 17.16 -10.40 -10.40
CA PHE A 23 18.47 -10.97 -10.75
C PHE A 23 19.39 -9.95 -11.43
N VAL A 24 18.86 -9.20 -12.40
CA VAL A 24 19.61 -8.14 -13.12
C VAL A 24 20.11 -7.05 -12.17
N LEU A 25 19.34 -6.71 -11.13
CA LEU A 25 19.75 -5.72 -10.13
C LEU A 25 20.91 -6.17 -9.26
N VAL A 26 20.96 -7.46 -8.94
CA VAL A 26 21.95 -7.99 -8.00
C VAL A 26 23.28 -8.25 -8.71
N LEU A 27 23.26 -8.90 -9.87
CA LEU A 27 24.47 -9.41 -10.54
C LEU A 27 25.02 -8.47 -11.65
N GLY A 28 24.53 -7.24 -11.72
CA GLY A 28 24.62 -6.32 -12.86
C GLY A 28 25.99 -5.72 -13.22
N ASP A 29 27.07 -6.48 -13.32
CA ASP A 29 28.39 -5.98 -13.75
C ASP A 29 28.82 -6.36 -15.18
N ARG A 30 28.00 -7.08 -15.97
CA ARG A 30 28.31 -7.42 -17.39
C ARG A 30 27.15 -7.19 -18.38
N TRP A 31 27.45 -7.42 -19.67
CA TRP A 31 26.75 -7.12 -20.94
C TRP A 31 25.21 -7.21 -21.05
N TYR A 32 24.52 -7.73 -20.04
CA TYR A 32 23.05 -7.68 -19.88
C TYR A 32 22.56 -6.37 -19.23
N GLN A 33 23.44 -5.37 -19.05
CA GLN A 33 23.05 -4.01 -18.69
C GLN A 33 22.17 -3.40 -19.79
N LEU A 34 20.84 -3.54 -19.67
CA LEU A 34 19.90 -2.58 -20.24
C LEU A 34 20.10 -1.24 -19.52
N ARG A 35 21.20 -0.54 -19.85
CA ARG A 35 21.49 0.83 -19.41
C ARG A 35 20.35 1.73 -19.89
N GLY A 36 19.35 1.92 -19.02
CA GLY A 36 18.19 2.79 -19.28
C GLY A 36 16.81 2.13 -19.19
N TRP A 37 16.68 0.80 -19.02
CA TRP A 37 15.35 0.24 -18.75
C TRP A 37 14.95 0.45 -17.28
N PRO A 38 13.72 0.90 -17.00
CA PRO A 38 13.27 1.17 -15.65
C PRO A 38 13.07 -0.16 -14.91
N VAL A 39 14.11 -0.61 -14.21
CA VAL A 39 13.99 -1.79 -13.32
C VAL A 39 12.96 -1.54 -12.20
N ASN A 40 12.63 -0.27 -11.97
CA ASN A 40 11.57 0.18 -11.08
C ASN A 40 10.15 0.04 -11.67
N TRP A 41 9.98 -0.48 -12.90
CA TRP A 41 8.67 -0.50 -13.56
C TRP A 41 7.58 -1.21 -12.73
N PHE A 42 7.92 -2.32 -12.06
CA PHE A 42 6.97 -2.99 -11.16
C PHE A 42 6.59 -2.13 -9.93
N LEU A 43 7.53 -1.33 -9.41
CA LEU A 43 7.27 -0.39 -8.31
C LEU A 43 6.44 0.81 -8.79
N GLU A 44 6.63 1.24 -10.04
CA GLU A 44 5.88 2.33 -10.67
C GLU A 44 4.44 1.91 -11.03
N LEU A 45 4.20 0.63 -11.31
CA LEU A 45 2.86 0.08 -11.51
C LEU A 45 2.02 0.05 -10.23
N ASP A 46 2.65 0.21 -9.06
CA ASP A 46 1.98 0.20 -7.76
C ASP A 46 1.40 1.59 -7.41
N PRO A 47 0.06 1.76 -7.49
CA PRO A 47 -0.55 3.05 -7.16
C PRO A 47 -0.43 3.43 -5.69
N LEU A 48 -0.25 2.47 -4.78
CA LEU A 48 -0.11 2.79 -3.36
C LEU A 48 1.27 3.40 -3.08
N VAL A 49 2.32 2.88 -3.73
CA VAL A 49 3.66 3.50 -3.73
C VAL A 49 3.60 4.90 -4.33
N ALA A 50 2.96 5.06 -5.49
CA ALA A 50 2.81 6.36 -6.14
C ALA A 50 2.09 7.38 -5.26
N ILE A 51 0.95 7.02 -4.67
CA ILE A 51 0.21 7.89 -3.73
C ILE A 51 1.08 8.21 -2.51
N GLY A 52 1.76 7.22 -1.94
CA GLY A 52 2.68 7.41 -0.82
C GLY A 52 3.78 8.42 -1.15
N THR A 53 4.45 8.26 -2.29
CA THR A 53 5.51 9.15 -2.76
C THR A 53 5.01 10.57 -2.99
N VAL A 54 3.84 10.75 -3.62
CA VAL A 54 3.25 12.09 -3.83
C VAL A 54 2.88 12.74 -2.51
N LEU A 55 2.29 11.99 -1.57
CA LEU A 55 1.93 12.52 -0.25
C LEU A 55 3.14 12.90 0.61
N THR A 56 4.25 12.16 0.51
CA THR A 56 5.45 12.47 1.29
C THR A 56 6.34 13.51 0.62
N SER A 57 6.54 13.42 -0.70
CA SER A 57 7.48 14.27 -1.43
C SER A 57 6.85 15.53 -2.01
N GLY A 58 5.53 15.56 -2.20
CA GLY A 58 4.81 16.66 -2.85
C GLY A 58 5.14 16.81 -4.34
N GLN A 59 5.95 15.92 -4.93
CA GLN A 59 6.41 15.99 -6.31
C GLN A 59 5.70 14.94 -7.17
N LEU A 60 5.44 15.29 -8.43
CA LEU A 60 4.97 14.36 -9.45
C LEU A 60 6.18 13.84 -10.23
N TYR A 61 6.41 12.53 -10.22
CA TYR A 61 7.47 11.88 -10.97
C TYR A 61 6.90 11.09 -12.16
N GLY A 62 7.70 10.91 -13.22
CA GLY A 62 7.23 10.31 -14.49
C GLY A 62 6.64 8.90 -14.34
N GLY A 63 7.13 8.11 -13.39
CA GLY A 63 6.62 6.76 -13.11
C GLY A 63 5.19 6.71 -12.57
N LEU A 64 4.61 7.85 -12.17
CA LEU A 64 3.19 7.95 -11.78
C LEU A 64 2.23 7.56 -12.91
N LEU A 65 2.64 7.72 -14.18
CA LEU A 65 1.82 7.34 -15.32
C LEU A 65 1.45 5.85 -15.30
N TRP A 66 2.38 4.98 -14.90
CA TRP A 66 2.15 3.55 -14.80
C TRP A 66 1.14 3.19 -13.70
N ALA A 67 1.21 3.85 -12.55
CA ALA A 67 0.23 3.71 -11.49
C ALA A 67 -1.19 4.10 -11.97
N VAL A 68 -1.32 5.18 -12.74
CA VAL A 68 -2.60 5.61 -13.33
C VAL A 68 -3.14 4.56 -14.29
N VAL A 69 -2.29 3.97 -15.14
CA VAL A 69 -2.70 2.86 -16.03
C VAL A 69 -3.27 1.69 -15.22
N THR A 70 -2.61 1.28 -14.14
CA THR A 70 -3.09 0.20 -13.26
C THR A 70 -4.42 0.56 -12.58
N LEU A 71 -4.60 1.82 -12.15
CA LEU A 71 -5.85 2.29 -11.57
C LEU A 71 -7.00 2.27 -12.56
N VAL A 72 -6.78 2.79 -13.78
CA VAL A 72 -7.77 2.78 -14.86
C VAL A 72 -8.15 1.34 -15.19
N LEU A 73 -7.17 0.47 -15.41
CA LEU A 73 -7.42 -0.95 -15.66
C LEU A 73 -8.25 -1.59 -14.55
N THR A 74 -7.96 -1.24 -13.29
CA THR A 74 -8.68 -1.76 -12.13
C THR A 74 -10.12 -1.24 -12.06
N VAL A 75 -10.33 0.03 -12.38
CA VAL A 75 -11.68 0.58 -12.46
C VAL A 75 -12.46 -0.13 -13.54
N PHE A 76 -11.91 -0.39 -14.74
CA PHE A 76 -12.67 -1.01 -15.83
C PHE A 76 -12.88 -2.51 -15.71
N LEU A 77 -11.88 -3.26 -15.26
CA LEU A 77 -11.89 -4.73 -15.26
C LEU A 77 -11.97 -5.34 -13.85
N GLY A 78 -12.01 -4.51 -12.80
CA GLY A 78 -11.91 -4.94 -11.41
C GLY A 78 -10.47 -5.29 -11.05
N ARG A 79 -10.25 -6.10 -10.01
CA ARG A 79 -8.90 -6.46 -9.52
C ARG A 79 -8.16 -7.49 -10.37
N VAL A 80 -8.03 -7.22 -11.66
CA VAL A 80 -7.25 -8.04 -12.59
C VAL A 80 -5.77 -8.02 -12.19
N PHE A 81 -5.23 -6.87 -11.76
CA PHE A 81 -3.83 -6.76 -11.35
C PHE A 81 -3.44 -7.78 -10.27
N CYS A 82 -4.22 -7.88 -9.18
CA CYS A 82 -3.99 -8.83 -8.08
C CYS A 82 -4.12 -10.31 -8.52
N GLY A 83 -4.87 -10.58 -9.58
CA GLY A 83 -5.13 -11.93 -10.08
C GLY A 83 -4.19 -12.37 -11.20
N TRP A 84 -3.68 -11.46 -12.02
CA TRP A 84 -3.04 -11.77 -13.31
C TRP A 84 -1.59 -11.29 -13.42
N VAL A 85 -1.23 -10.23 -12.69
CA VAL A 85 0.06 -9.53 -12.84
C VAL A 85 0.90 -9.58 -11.56
N CYS A 86 0.27 -9.41 -10.40
CA CYS A 86 0.97 -9.27 -9.12
C CYS A 86 1.78 -10.53 -8.77
N PRO A 87 3.12 -10.45 -8.65
CA PRO A 87 3.98 -11.61 -8.36
C PRO A 87 3.67 -12.20 -6.98
N PHE A 88 3.40 -11.35 -5.99
CA PHE A 88 3.00 -11.78 -4.65
C PHE A 88 1.69 -12.58 -4.65
N GLY A 89 0.72 -12.17 -5.49
CA GLY A 89 -0.53 -12.91 -5.68
C GLY A 89 -0.30 -14.31 -6.22
N THR A 90 0.62 -14.46 -7.18
CA THR A 90 1.03 -15.75 -7.75
C THR A 90 1.67 -16.65 -6.69
N MET A 91 2.59 -16.12 -5.88
CA MET A 91 3.23 -16.86 -4.79
C MET A 91 2.20 -17.36 -3.77
N HIS A 92 1.28 -16.49 -3.35
CA HIS A 92 0.22 -16.85 -2.42
C HIS A 92 -0.77 -17.88 -2.98
N GLN A 93 -1.07 -17.82 -4.28
CA GLN A 93 -1.91 -18.82 -4.92
C GLN A 93 -1.22 -20.19 -4.96
N PHE A 94 0.07 -20.21 -5.32
CA PHE A 94 0.86 -21.43 -5.34
C PHE A 94 0.95 -22.06 -3.94
N LEU A 95 1.34 -21.27 -2.93
CA LEU A 95 1.42 -21.75 -1.55
C LEU A 95 0.07 -22.17 -0.98
N GLY A 96 -1.00 -21.43 -1.29
CA GLY A 96 -2.36 -21.81 -0.91
C GLY A 96 -2.76 -23.17 -1.48
N TRP A 97 -2.39 -23.45 -2.73
CA TRP A 97 -2.57 -24.78 -3.31
C TRP A 97 -1.71 -25.83 -2.60
N VAL A 98 -0.42 -25.57 -2.34
CA VAL A 98 0.48 -26.51 -1.65
C VAL A 98 -0.03 -26.87 -0.25
N PHE A 99 -0.36 -25.90 0.59
CA PHE A 99 -0.77 -26.12 1.98
C PHE A 99 -2.13 -26.81 2.11
N HIS A 100 -3.04 -26.61 1.16
CA HIS A 100 -4.41 -27.12 1.24
C HIS A 100 -4.72 -28.22 0.22
N ARG A 101 -3.73 -28.73 -0.55
CA ARG A 101 -3.96 -29.74 -1.62
C ARG A 101 -4.70 -30.98 -1.10
N ASN A 102 -4.34 -31.47 0.08
CA ASN A 102 -4.88 -32.70 0.67
C ASN A 102 -6.23 -32.51 1.38
N LYS A 103 -6.72 -31.27 1.55
CA LYS A 103 -7.99 -31.01 2.23
C LYS A 103 -9.20 -31.42 1.39
N ARG A 104 -10.27 -31.85 2.07
CA ARG A 104 -11.53 -32.25 1.43
C ARG A 104 -12.23 -31.04 0.83
N ALA A 105 -13.11 -31.28 -0.15
CA ALA A 105 -13.88 -30.23 -0.82
C ALA A 105 -14.69 -29.30 0.12
N PRO A 106 -15.45 -29.80 1.12
CA PRO A 106 -16.20 -28.93 2.04
C PRO A 106 -15.29 -28.07 2.91
N GLU A 107 -14.16 -28.60 3.38
CA GLU A 107 -13.16 -27.85 4.16
C GLU A 107 -12.57 -26.69 3.34
N LYS A 108 -12.24 -26.94 2.07
CA LYS A 108 -11.76 -25.89 1.15
C LYS A 108 -12.82 -24.81 0.93
N ALA A 109 -14.09 -25.19 0.78
CA ALA A 109 -15.18 -24.23 0.65
C ALA A 109 -15.33 -23.36 1.91
N GLU A 110 -15.17 -23.95 3.10
CA GLU A 110 -15.21 -23.23 4.38
C GLU A 110 -14.06 -22.22 4.51
N LEU A 111 -12.83 -22.63 4.18
CA LEU A 111 -11.65 -21.74 4.19
C LEU A 111 -11.78 -20.56 3.22
N ASN A 112 -12.57 -20.72 2.16
CA ASN A 112 -12.84 -19.70 1.16
C ASN A 112 -14.06 -18.83 1.48
N LYS A 113 -14.74 -19.05 2.60
CA LYS A 113 -15.81 -18.16 3.05
C LYS A 113 -15.27 -16.80 3.47
N TYR A 114 -16.11 -15.79 3.25
CA TYR A 114 -15.84 -14.43 3.71
C TYR A 114 -15.74 -14.40 5.24
N ARG A 115 -14.74 -13.69 5.75
CA ARG A 115 -14.58 -13.42 7.19
C ARG A 115 -14.61 -11.92 7.45
N PRO A 116 -15.27 -11.43 8.51
CA PRO A 116 -15.32 -10.01 8.83
C PRO A 116 -13.92 -9.41 9.09
N ALA A 117 -12.96 -10.22 9.54
CA ALA A 117 -11.57 -9.81 9.70
C ALA A 117 -10.90 -9.32 8.40
N GLN A 118 -11.45 -9.63 7.22
CA GLN A 118 -10.97 -9.06 5.95
C GLN A 118 -11.13 -7.54 5.88
N ALA A 119 -11.89 -6.93 6.80
CA ALA A 119 -11.96 -5.48 6.94
C ALA A 119 -10.64 -4.85 7.44
N ILE A 120 -9.75 -5.63 8.07
CA ILE A 120 -8.49 -5.15 8.69
C ILE A 120 -7.61 -4.42 7.69
N LYS A 121 -7.45 -4.94 6.47
CA LYS A 121 -6.65 -4.29 5.41
C LYS A 121 -7.09 -2.86 5.08
N TYR A 122 -8.38 -2.52 5.24
CA TYR A 122 -8.86 -1.16 4.99
C TYR A 122 -8.46 -0.20 6.12
N TYR A 123 -8.39 -0.69 7.37
CA TYR A 123 -7.84 0.07 8.49
C TYR A 123 -6.32 0.25 8.38
N ILE A 124 -5.60 -0.78 7.90
CA ILE A 124 -4.16 -0.68 7.59
C ILE A 124 -3.93 0.38 6.51
N LEU A 125 -4.70 0.34 5.41
CA LEU A 125 -4.65 1.37 4.38
C LEU A 125 -4.92 2.77 4.93
N ALA A 126 -5.94 2.94 5.77
CA ALA A 126 -6.24 4.23 6.39
C ALA A 126 -5.09 4.74 7.26
N ALA A 127 -4.48 3.87 8.08
CA ALA A 127 -3.32 4.22 8.89
C ALA A 127 -2.11 4.60 8.01
N MET A 128 -1.87 3.89 6.91
CA MET A 128 -0.77 4.19 5.98
C MET A 128 -0.98 5.52 5.26
N ILE A 129 -2.19 5.81 4.78
CA ILE A 129 -2.51 7.10 4.17
C ILE A 129 -2.37 8.23 5.19
N GLY A 130 -2.82 8.01 6.43
CA GLY A 130 -2.64 8.97 7.52
C GLY A 130 -1.16 9.26 7.81
N ALA A 131 -0.33 8.21 7.88
CA ALA A 131 1.10 8.33 8.10
C ALA A 131 1.83 8.98 6.91
N ALA A 132 1.45 8.68 5.67
CA ALA A 132 2.01 9.34 4.48
C ALA A 132 1.61 10.83 4.43
N GLY A 133 0.39 11.15 4.86
CA GLY A 133 -0.11 12.53 4.93
C GLY A 133 0.66 13.43 5.90
N THR A 134 1.41 12.89 6.86
CA THR A 134 2.25 13.72 7.76
C THR A 134 3.34 14.46 6.99
N GLY A 135 3.85 13.88 5.91
CA GLY A 135 4.83 14.52 5.03
C GLY A 135 4.22 15.75 4.34
N LEU A 136 3.00 15.62 3.82
CA LEU A 136 2.26 16.76 3.26
C LEU A 136 2.02 17.85 4.31
N VAL A 137 1.64 17.49 5.54
CA VAL A 137 1.47 18.46 6.64
C VAL A 137 2.79 19.16 6.96
N TYR A 138 3.93 18.46 6.96
CA TYR A 138 5.25 19.08 7.12
C TYR A 138 5.56 20.09 6.00
N GLN A 139 5.29 19.72 4.75
CA GLN A 139 5.54 20.60 3.61
C GLN A 139 4.68 21.86 3.65
N ILE A 140 3.38 21.71 3.95
CA ILE A 140 2.47 22.83 4.11
C ILE A 140 2.94 23.73 5.26
N THR A 141 3.22 23.17 6.43
CA THR A 141 3.67 23.96 7.60
C THR A 141 5.03 24.62 7.40
N SER A 142 5.95 24.00 6.67
CA SER A 142 7.27 24.58 6.35
C SER A 142 7.20 25.65 5.26
N TYR A 143 6.38 25.45 4.22
CA TYR A 143 6.12 26.44 3.18
C TYR A 143 5.47 27.69 3.78
N LEU A 144 4.43 27.53 4.59
CA LEU A 144 3.76 28.64 5.27
C LEU A 144 4.63 29.28 6.36
N GLY A 145 5.44 28.50 7.10
CA GLY A 145 6.36 29.01 8.12
C GLY A 145 7.57 29.79 7.58
N SER A 146 7.84 29.73 6.27
CA SER A 146 8.87 30.55 5.61
C SER A 146 8.41 31.99 5.35
N ARG A 147 7.09 32.23 5.33
CA ARG A 147 6.48 33.56 5.19
C ARG A 147 6.17 34.11 6.58
N LYS A 148 6.64 35.33 6.90
CA LYS A 148 6.41 36.01 8.20
C LYS A 148 4.92 36.07 8.63
N TRP A 149 3.98 35.87 7.70
CA TRP A 149 2.53 35.93 7.90
C TRP A 149 1.80 34.58 7.79
N GLY A 150 2.48 33.46 7.49
CA GLY A 150 1.81 32.18 7.19
C GLY A 150 1.07 31.56 8.38
N TRP A 151 1.62 31.70 9.59
CA TRP A 151 0.96 31.25 10.82
C TRP A 151 -0.32 32.02 11.13
N ILE A 152 -0.32 33.33 10.86
CA ILE A 152 -1.48 34.19 11.02
C ILE A 152 -2.59 33.72 10.06
N THR A 153 -2.27 33.47 8.79
CA THR A 153 -3.27 33.01 7.81
C THR A 153 -3.90 31.65 8.16
N ILE A 154 -3.15 30.70 8.72
CA ILE A 154 -3.70 29.40 9.14
C ILE A 154 -4.64 29.57 10.34
N ALA A 155 -4.22 30.35 11.34
CA ALA A 155 -5.06 30.65 12.49
C ALA A 155 -6.36 31.34 12.04
N THR A 156 -6.29 32.28 11.10
CA THR A 156 -7.48 32.96 10.55
C THR A 156 -8.38 32.00 9.78
N VAL A 157 -7.83 31.13 8.91
CA VAL A 157 -8.62 30.16 8.14
C VAL A 157 -9.26 29.10 9.02
N ILE A 158 -8.56 28.58 10.04
CA ILE A 158 -9.14 27.63 11.01
C ILE A 158 -10.25 28.31 11.81
N VAL A 159 -10.04 29.54 12.28
CA VAL A 159 -11.06 30.31 13.00
C VAL A 159 -12.27 30.58 12.11
N ILE A 160 -12.07 30.91 10.83
CA ILE A 160 -13.16 31.11 9.85
C ILE A 160 -13.91 29.79 9.57
N CYS A 161 -13.20 28.69 9.30
CA CYS A 161 -13.82 27.40 9.01
C CYS A 161 -14.58 26.82 10.22
N VAL A 162 -13.99 26.92 11.42
CA VAL A 162 -14.66 26.54 12.68
C VAL A 162 -15.83 27.48 12.95
N GLY A 163 -15.67 28.79 12.75
CA GLY A 163 -16.74 29.77 12.86
C GLY A 163 -17.91 29.51 11.91
N LEU A 164 -17.64 29.12 10.66
CA LEU A 164 -18.65 28.76 9.66
C LEU A 164 -19.33 27.42 9.96
N LEU A 165 -18.60 26.41 10.45
CA LEU A 165 -19.18 25.14 10.91
C LEU A 165 -20.06 25.33 12.14
N VAL A 166 -19.62 26.17 13.08
CA VAL A 166 -20.39 26.57 14.25
C VAL A 166 -21.63 27.35 13.81
N ALA A 167 -21.51 28.33 12.91
CA ALA A 167 -22.63 29.11 12.36
C ALA A 167 -23.65 28.24 11.59
N TYR A 168 -23.18 27.29 10.78
CA TYR A 168 -24.03 26.33 10.07
C TYR A 168 -24.81 25.43 11.03
N ARG A 169 -24.17 24.98 12.12
CA ARG A 169 -24.82 24.15 13.16
C ARG A 169 -25.70 24.99 14.10
N PHE A 170 -25.44 26.28 14.24
CA PHE A 170 -26.19 27.25 15.05
C PHE A 170 -27.64 27.45 14.58
N ARG A 171 -27.91 27.24 13.28
CA ARG A 171 -29.26 27.27 12.69
C ARG A 171 -30.16 26.12 13.16
N VAL A 172 -29.60 25.05 13.74
CA VAL A 172 -30.30 23.77 13.95
C VAL A 172 -30.29 23.30 15.42
N LEU A 173 -29.68 24.05 16.36
CA LEU A 173 -29.47 23.59 17.75
C LEU A 173 -30.18 24.45 18.82
N PRO A 174 -30.81 23.84 19.85
CA PRO A 174 -31.42 24.56 20.99
C PRO A 174 -30.36 25.21 21.91
N SER A 175 -30.79 26.25 22.64
CA SER A 175 -29.93 27.23 23.35
C SER A 175 -28.97 26.65 24.39
N PHE A 176 -29.30 25.53 25.05
CA PHE A 176 -28.46 24.93 26.09
C PHE A 176 -27.21 24.20 25.54
N LEU A 177 -27.31 23.55 24.37
CA LEU A 177 -26.16 22.89 23.72
C LEU A 177 -25.18 23.89 23.08
N LYS A 178 -25.64 25.12 22.77
CA LYS A 178 -24.83 26.19 22.16
C LYS A 178 -23.66 26.60 23.04
N ARG A 179 -23.87 26.75 24.36
CA ARG A 179 -22.82 27.17 25.31
C ARG A 179 -21.72 26.11 25.44
N ARG A 180 -22.12 24.83 25.43
CA ARG A 180 -21.18 23.70 25.45
C ARG A 180 -20.39 23.64 24.14
N TYR A 181 -21.02 23.76 22.97
CA TYR A 181 -20.31 23.76 21.69
C TYR A 181 -19.33 24.93 21.51
N ILE A 182 -19.67 26.13 21.98
CA ILE A 182 -18.74 27.29 21.96
C ILE A 182 -17.50 27.00 22.80
N MET A 183 -17.65 26.49 24.03
CA MET A 183 -16.49 26.16 24.87
C MET A 183 -15.63 25.06 24.27
N TRP A 184 -16.23 24.04 23.63
CA TRP A 184 -15.48 22.98 22.96
C TRP A 184 -14.80 23.47 21.67
N GLY A 185 -15.44 24.35 20.89
CA GLY A 185 -14.86 24.95 19.68
C GLY A 185 -13.71 25.92 19.98
N LEU A 186 -13.86 26.75 21.01
CA LEU A 186 -12.81 27.66 21.49
C LEU A 186 -11.66 26.85 22.10
N GLY A 187 -11.96 25.82 22.90
CA GLY A 187 -10.98 24.90 23.46
C GLY A 187 -10.19 24.14 22.40
N PHE A 188 -10.85 23.68 21.32
CA PHE A 188 -10.19 23.01 20.19
C PHE A 188 -9.30 23.98 19.40
N ALA A 189 -9.75 25.21 19.14
CA ALA A 189 -8.96 26.22 18.44
C ALA A 189 -7.71 26.63 19.25
N VAL A 190 -7.85 26.81 20.56
CA VAL A 190 -6.74 27.09 21.47
C VAL A 190 -5.81 25.88 21.57
N ALA A 191 -6.34 24.67 21.69
CA ALA A 191 -5.54 23.44 21.73
C ALA A 191 -4.75 23.22 20.45
N VAL A 192 -5.35 23.44 19.27
CA VAL A 192 -4.65 23.36 17.97
C VAL A 192 -3.62 24.48 17.83
N GLY A 193 -3.92 25.71 18.24
CA GLY A 193 -2.97 26.82 18.26
C GLY A 193 -1.76 26.54 19.14
N VAL A 194 -2.00 26.06 20.37
CA VAL A 194 -0.96 25.69 21.34
C VAL A 194 -0.18 24.45 20.90
N LEU A 195 -0.84 23.40 20.39
CA LEU A 195 -0.14 22.25 19.81
C LEU A 195 0.74 22.70 18.66
N SER A 196 0.26 23.58 17.78
CA SER A 196 1.01 24.02 16.62
C SER A 196 2.21 24.93 16.97
N ALA A 197 2.13 25.64 18.10
CA ALA A 197 3.23 26.44 18.65
C ALA A 197 4.26 25.60 19.43
N ILE A 198 3.82 24.53 20.11
CA ILE A 198 4.69 23.60 20.87
C ILE A 198 5.34 22.56 19.94
N VAL A 199 4.61 22.09 18.93
CA VAL A 199 5.06 21.10 17.95
C VAL A 199 5.90 21.82 16.90
N GLY A 200 7.15 22.11 17.26
CA GLY A 200 8.13 22.70 16.34
C GLY A 200 8.33 21.87 15.06
N ARG A 201 8.98 22.47 14.05
CA ARG A 201 9.34 21.89 12.73
C ARG A 201 10.11 20.55 12.78
N ARG A 202 10.45 20.06 13.97
CA ARG A 202 11.27 18.86 14.22
C ARG A 202 10.47 17.57 14.37
N LEU A 203 9.15 17.66 14.57
CA LEU A 203 8.26 16.52 14.86
C LEU A 203 7.59 15.91 13.62
N TRP A 204 7.45 16.68 12.56
CA TRP A 204 6.82 16.22 11.31
C TRP A 204 7.93 15.80 10.34
N GLY A 205 7.99 14.51 10.00
CA GLY A 205 8.98 13.94 9.07
C GLY A 205 8.35 12.89 8.15
N ASP A 206 9.18 12.25 7.33
CA ASP A 206 8.70 11.37 6.25
C ASP A 206 8.22 10.01 6.76
N GLY A 207 6.92 9.72 6.60
CA GLY A 207 6.29 8.44 6.92
C GLY A 207 6.55 7.30 5.91
N LEU A 208 7.53 7.47 5.00
CA LEU A 208 7.78 6.57 3.87
C LEU A 208 8.22 5.14 4.27
N LEU A 209 8.57 4.91 5.54
CA LEU A 209 9.01 3.60 6.02
C LEU A 209 7.88 2.55 6.06
N LEU A 210 6.63 2.97 6.31
CA LEU A 210 5.48 2.06 6.46
C LEU A 210 5.00 1.49 5.12
N THR A 211 5.08 2.27 4.04
CA THR A 211 4.69 1.83 2.68
C THR A 211 5.63 0.74 2.15
N GLY A 212 6.93 0.84 2.42
CA GLY A 212 7.88 -0.15 1.92
C GLY A 212 7.87 -1.53 2.60
N ILE A 213 7.14 -1.73 3.71
CA ILE A 213 7.05 -3.02 4.44
C ILE A 213 5.71 -3.71 4.21
N LEU A 214 4.60 -2.96 4.25
CA LEU A 214 3.25 -3.51 4.18
C LEU A 214 2.69 -3.60 2.76
N ASP A 215 3.35 -3.00 1.78
CA ASP A 215 2.91 -3.04 0.39
C ASP A 215 3.51 -4.29 -0.29
N PRO A 216 2.70 -5.18 -0.89
CA PRO A 216 3.19 -6.46 -1.38
C PRO A 216 4.33 -6.34 -2.38
N ILE A 217 4.31 -5.38 -3.30
CA ILE A 217 5.33 -5.29 -4.37
C ILE A 217 6.68 -4.85 -3.79
N PRO A 218 6.79 -3.73 -3.05
CA PRO A 218 8.00 -3.38 -2.32
C PRO A 218 8.49 -4.48 -1.39
N LEU A 219 7.57 -5.18 -0.71
CA LEU A 219 7.91 -6.28 0.19
C LEU A 219 8.61 -7.41 -0.56
N VAL A 220 8.01 -7.95 -1.64
CA VAL A 220 8.64 -9.04 -2.41
C VAL A 220 9.96 -8.56 -3.00
N TYR A 221 9.98 -7.36 -3.59
CA TYR A 221 11.18 -6.81 -4.22
C TYR A 221 12.35 -6.71 -3.24
N ARG A 222 12.11 -6.16 -2.04
CA ARG A 222 13.13 -6.03 -0.99
C ARG A 222 13.53 -7.39 -0.43
N SER A 223 12.59 -8.30 -0.19
CA SER A 223 12.89 -9.64 0.32
C SER A 223 13.69 -10.47 -0.68
N VAL A 224 13.35 -10.43 -1.96
CA VAL A 224 14.11 -11.19 -2.98
C VAL A 224 15.51 -10.60 -3.16
N THR A 225 15.63 -9.28 -3.25
CA THR A 225 16.92 -8.60 -3.50
C THR A 225 17.84 -8.64 -2.29
N LEU A 226 17.34 -8.29 -1.09
CA LEU A 226 18.17 -8.12 0.10
C LEU A 226 18.36 -9.41 0.91
N PHE A 227 17.37 -10.32 0.88
CA PHE A 227 17.39 -11.52 1.72
C PHE A 227 17.69 -12.77 0.89
N VAL A 228 16.92 -13.06 -0.16
CA VAL A 228 17.09 -14.32 -0.92
C VAL A 228 18.40 -14.33 -1.70
N LEU A 229 18.70 -13.25 -2.43
CA LEU A 229 19.92 -13.16 -3.23
C LEU A 229 21.15 -12.80 -2.39
N GLY A 230 20.97 -12.06 -1.28
CA GLY A 230 22.04 -11.81 -0.31
C GLY A 230 22.56 -13.08 0.39
N ILE A 231 21.71 -14.09 0.62
CA ILE A 231 22.14 -15.41 1.10
C ILE A 231 22.96 -16.14 0.02
N GLY A 232 22.62 -15.97 -1.26
CA GLY A 232 23.36 -16.54 -2.38
C GLY A 232 24.74 -15.91 -2.61
N GLU A 233 24.90 -14.61 -2.32
CA GLU A 233 26.17 -13.89 -2.39
C GLU A 233 27.13 -14.18 -1.22
N GLY A 234 26.73 -14.98 -0.23
CA GLY A 234 27.69 -15.58 0.73
C GLY A 234 28.78 -16.44 0.06
N LEU A 235 28.64 -16.73 -1.24
CA LEU A 235 29.65 -17.37 -2.09
C LEU A 235 30.61 -16.38 -2.80
N THR A 236 30.35 -15.08 -2.75
CA THR A 236 31.14 -14.03 -3.45
C THR A 236 31.31 -12.80 -2.56
N GLN A 237 32.37 -12.77 -1.73
CA GLN A 237 33.07 -11.70 -0.98
C GLN A 237 32.55 -10.22 -0.85
N MET A 238 31.30 -9.89 -1.16
CA MET A 238 30.71 -8.55 -1.04
C MET A 238 29.57 -8.61 -0.02
N GLU A 239 29.91 -8.58 1.26
CA GLU A 239 28.95 -8.57 2.36
C GLU A 239 28.14 -7.25 2.39
N ARG A 240 27.00 -7.20 1.70
CA ARG A 240 25.98 -6.16 1.87
C ARG A 240 25.10 -6.47 3.09
N TYR A 241 25.64 -6.34 4.30
CA TYR A 241 24.85 -6.50 5.53
C TYR A 241 23.90 -5.31 5.75
N TYR A 242 22.69 -5.37 5.19
CA TYR A 242 21.60 -4.48 5.61
C TYR A 242 21.02 -4.95 6.95
N VAL A 243 21.19 -4.16 8.01
CA VAL A 243 20.68 -4.45 9.37
C VAL A 243 19.16 -4.73 9.39
N GLY A 244 18.41 -4.19 8.42
CA GLY A 244 16.97 -4.42 8.27
C GLY A 244 16.55 -5.58 7.35
N ALA A 245 17.49 -6.22 6.64
CA ALA A 245 17.16 -7.27 5.65
C ALA A 245 16.54 -8.51 6.31
N TRP A 246 17.08 -8.95 7.45
CA TRP A 246 16.55 -10.08 8.22
C TRP A 246 15.11 -9.83 8.71
N LEU A 247 14.80 -8.61 9.14
CA LEU A 247 13.45 -8.24 9.57
C LEU A 247 12.46 -8.30 8.40
N ILE A 248 12.82 -7.72 7.25
CA ILE A 248 11.97 -7.72 6.05
C ILE A 248 11.80 -9.14 5.49
N GLY A 249 12.89 -9.92 5.46
CA GLY A 249 12.87 -11.34 5.06
C GLY A 249 11.98 -12.17 5.98
N THR A 250 12.12 -12.02 7.30
CA THR A 250 11.30 -12.73 8.29
C THR A 250 9.81 -12.38 8.14
N PHE A 251 9.49 -11.09 7.97
CA PHE A 251 8.11 -10.67 7.75
C PHE A 251 7.51 -11.25 6.46
N PHE A 252 8.29 -11.29 5.38
CA PHE A 252 7.87 -11.90 4.11
C PHE A 252 7.64 -13.41 4.24
N ILE A 253 8.57 -14.15 4.86
CA ILE A 253 8.40 -15.58 5.09
C ILE A 253 7.17 -15.85 5.98
N ALA A 254 6.99 -15.07 7.05
CA ALA A 254 5.80 -15.16 7.89
C ALA A 254 4.51 -14.92 7.10
N ALA A 255 4.48 -13.89 6.23
CA ALA A 255 3.36 -13.62 5.35
C ALA A 255 3.03 -14.80 4.43
N LEU A 256 4.06 -15.47 3.88
CA LEU A 256 3.90 -16.66 3.04
C LEU A 256 3.41 -17.88 3.84
N LEU A 257 3.95 -18.12 5.04
CA LEU A 257 3.57 -19.25 5.90
C LEU A 257 2.13 -19.13 6.42
N LEU A 258 1.61 -17.92 6.61
CA LEU A 258 0.23 -17.69 7.00
C LEU A 258 -0.80 -18.23 5.99
N ASN A 259 -0.40 -18.57 4.76
CA ASN A 259 -1.26 -19.31 3.84
C ASN A 259 -1.72 -20.66 4.41
N ALA A 260 -1.01 -21.25 5.38
CA ALA A 260 -1.42 -22.48 6.05
C ALA A 260 -2.75 -22.33 6.82
N ILE A 261 -3.05 -21.12 7.33
CA ILE A 261 -4.28 -20.84 8.09
C ILE A 261 -5.45 -20.56 7.14
N ALA A 262 -5.24 -19.68 6.16
CA ALA A 262 -6.24 -19.38 5.13
C ALA A 262 -5.55 -19.11 3.78
N PRO A 263 -6.12 -19.58 2.66
CA PRO A 263 -5.53 -19.33 1.35
C PRO A 263 -5.48 -17.83 1.07
N ARG A 264 -4.35 -17.36 0.53
CA ARG A 264 -4.07 -15.94 0.27
C ARG A 264 -4.25 -15.04 1.50
N PHE A 265 -3.83 -15.50 2.68
CA PHE A 265 -4.03 -14.80 3.95
C PHE A 265 -3.64 -13.32 3.87
N TYR A 266 -2.43 -13.01 3.43
CA TYR A 266 -1.95 -11.63 3.36
C TYR A 266 -2.82 -10.77 2.44
N CYS A 267 -3.15 -11.24 1.23
CA CYS A 267 -3.99 -10.52 0.28
C CYS A 267 -5.42 -10.28 0.80
N ARG A 268 -5.96 -11.20 1.62
CA ARG A 268 -7.31 -11.11 2.18
C ARG A 268 -7.40 -10.22 3.41
N PHE A 269 -6.38 -10.23 4.28
CA PHE A 269 -6.46 -9.63 5.62
C PHE A 269 -5.53 -8.43 5.83
N ILE A 270 -4.36 -8.40 5.20
CA ILE A 270 -3.30 -7.42 5.52
C ILE A 270 -3.06 -6.43 4.37
N CYS A 271 -3.11 -6.89 3.13
CA CYS A 271 -2.65 -6.17 1.96
C CYS A 271 -3.37 -4.82 1.74
N PRO A 272 -2.66 -3.67 1.93
CA PRO A 272 -3.23 -2.34 1.78
C PRO A 272 -3.51 -2.01 0.30
N LEU A 273 -2.66 -2.48 -0.62
CA LEU A 273 -2.88 -2.35 -2.07
C LEU A 273 -4.17 -3.07 -2.52
N GLY A 274 -4.42 -4.27 -2.01
CA GLY A 274 -5.66 -5.01 -2.25
C GLY A 274 -6.90 -4.31 -1.68
N ALA A 275 -6.75 -3.57 -0.58
CA ALA A 275 -7.78 -2.72 0.00
C ALA A 275 -8.07 -1.50 -0.87
N LEU A 276 -7.01 -0.82 -1.36
CA LEU A 276 -7.11 0.32 -2.27
C LEU A 276 -7.90 -0.08 -3.52
N PHE A 277 -7.50 -1.15 -4.19
CA PHE A 277 -8.23 -1.64 -5.35
C PHE A 277 -9.65 -2.12 -5.00
N GLY A 278 -9.86 -2.72 -3.83
CA GLY A 278 -11.19 -3.12 -3.37
C GLY A 278 -12.17 -1.96 -3.22
N LEU A 279 -11.69 -0.76 -2.87
CA LEU A 279 -12.48 0.47 -2.81
C LEU A 279 -12.80 1.04 -4.20
N LEU A 280 -11.93 0.83 -5.19
CA LEU A 280 -12.09 1.33 -6.56
C LEU A 280 -13.06 0.47 -7.39
N VAL A 281 -13.13 -0.83 -7.10
CA VAL A 281 -13.94 -1.80 -7.84
C VAL A 281 -15.45 -1.52 -7.77
N ARG A 282 -15.89 -0.65 -6.84
CA ARG A 282 -17.31 -0.23 -6.78
C ARG A 282 -17.81 0.43 -8.08
N TRP A 283 -16.89 1.02 -8.86
CA TRP A 283 -17.18 1.69 -10.12
C TRP A 283 -16.97 0.77 -11.33
N THR A 284 -16.64 -0.50 -11.11
CA THR A 284 -16.32 -1.39 -12.20
C THR A 284 -17.55 -1.75 -13.03
N PRO A 285 -17.52 -1.49 -14.36
CA PRO A 285 -18.57 -1.94 -15.26
C PRO A 285 -18.52 -3.46 -15.41
N TRP A 286 -17.36 -4.04 -15.76
CA TRP A 286 -17.22 -5.48 -16.00
C TRP A 286 -16.87 -6.27 -14.75
N ARG A 287 -17.78 -7.12 -14.29
CA ARG A 287 -17.65 -7.91 -13.07
C ARG A 287 -18.11 -9.36 -13.26
N ILE A 288 -17.80 -10.19 -12.27
CA ILE A 288 -18.33 -11.55 -12.20
C ILE A 288 -19.63 -11.53 -11.41
N GLY A 289 -20.70 -12.07 -11.98
CA GLY A 289 -22.02 -12.13 -11.35
C GLY A 289 -22.78 -13.39 -11.74
N LYS A 290 -23.91 -13.64 -11.07
CA LYS A 290 -24.85 -14.70 -11.43
C LYS A 290 -25.88 -14.18 -12.42
N THR A 291 -26.14 -14.95 -13.47
CA THR A 291 -27.18 -14.66 -14.47
C THR A 291 -28.58 -14.89 -13.90
N GLN A 292 -28.74 -15.87 -12.99
CA GLN A 292 -30.03 -16.23 -12.40
C GLN A 292 -29.91 -16.48 -10.90
N ALA A 293 -31.00 -16.25 -10.16
CA ALA A 293 -31.04 -16.46 -8.71
C ALA A 293 -31.10 -17.96 -8.31
N ARG A 294 -31.62 -18.84 -9.18
CA ARG A 294 -31.79 -20.27 -8.90
C ARG A 294 -30.46 -21.03 -8.90
N CYS A 295 -29.84 -21.18 -7.73
CA CYS A 295 -28.61 -21.96 -7.50
C CYS A 295 -28.91 -23.27 -6.75
N SER A 296 -28.30 -24.39 -7.14
CA SER A 296 -28.42 -25.73 -6.54
C SER A 296 -27.53 -25.90 -5.32
N GLN A 297 -26.83 -24.83 -4.94
CA GLN A 297 -26.02 -24.77 -3.75
C GLN A 297 -24.94 -25.88 -3.65
N CYS A 298 -24.40 -26.32 -4.79
CA CYS A 298 -23.38 -27.37 -4.87
C CYS A 298 -22.02 -27.05 -4.21
N GLY A 299 -21.78 -25.79 -3.81
CA GLY A 299 -20.54 -25.37 -3.14
C GLY A 299 -19.25 -25.37 -3.98
N LEU A 300 -19.27 -25.86 -5.23
CA LEU A 300 -18.06 -25.99 -6.06
C LEU A 300 -17.40 -24.65 -6.40
N CYS A 301 -18.20 -23.62 -6.71
CA CYS A 301 -17.66 -22.28 -6.96
C CYS A 301 -17.01 -21.65 -5.71
N GLN A 302 -17.52 -21.98 -4.52
CA GLN A 302 -17.01 -21.53 -3.24
C GLN A 302 -15.67 -22.20 -2.91
N LYS A 303 -15.58 -23.51 -3.17
CA LYS A 303 -14.36 -24.30 -3.02
C LYS A 303 -13.17 -23.72 -3.77
N ASP A 304 -13.35 -23.22 -4.99
CA ASP A 304 -12.26 -22.72 -5.83
C ASP A 304 -12.13 -21.18 -5.83
N CYS A 305 -12.84 -20.50 -4.92
CA CYS A 305 -12.83 -19.05 -4.78
C CYS A 305 -11.60 -18.54 -4.01
N GLU A 306 -10.60 -18.06 -4.74
CA GLU A 306 -9.35 -17.50 -4.18
C GLU A 306 -9.54 -16.15 -3.46
N GLY A 307 -10.57 -15.38 -3.81
CA GLY A 307 -10.81 -14.04 -3.25
C GLY A 307 -11.71 -14.01 -2.01
N ALA A 308 -12.31 -15.14 -1.62
CA ALA A 308 -13.39 -15.18 -0.62
C ALA A 308 -14.56 -14.23 -0.93
N SER A 309 -14.91 -14.11 -2.21
CA SER A 309 -15.98 -13.23 -2.71
C SER A 309 -17.40 -13.80 -2.56
N ASP A 310 -17.54 -14.95 -1.89
CA ASP A 310 -18.80 -15.68 -1.68
C ASP A 310 -19.65 -15.87 -2.96
N PRO A 311 -19.13 -16.55 -4.00
CA PRO A 311 -19.89 -16.85 -5.21
C PRO A 311 -21.13 -17.71 -4.96
N HIS A 312 -21.20 -18.43 -3.82
CA HIS A 312 -22.34 -19.24 -3.45
C HIS A 312 -23.53 -18.38 -2.99
N GLY A 313 -23.29 -17.36 -2.17
CA GLY A 313 -24.28 -16.42 -1.67
C GLY A 313 -24.42 -15.15 -2.52
N ARG A 314 -24.33 -13.99 -1.86
CA ARG A 314 -24.32 -12.66 -2.50
C ARG A 314 -22.88 -12.27 -2.82
N PHE A 315 -22.63 -11.89 -4.06
CA PHE A 315 -21.28 -11.62 -4.54
C PHE A 315 -20.66 -10.41 -3.83
N ARG A 316 -19.46 -10.56 -3.28
CA ARG A 316 -18.67 -9.46 -2.73
C ARG A 316 -17.68 -8.97 -3.78
N VAL A 317 -18.07 -7.94 -4.53
CA VAL A 317 -17.25 -7.41 -5.63
C VAL A 317 -15.95 -6.82 -5.07
N SER A 318 -16.02 -6.20 -3.88
CA SER A 318 -14.87 -5.69 -3.13
C SER A 318 -13.92 -6.76 -2.59
N GLU A 319 -14.19 -8.08 -2.74
CA GLU A 319 -13.25 -9.18 -2.40
C GLU A 319 -12.86 -10.08 -3.62
N CYS A 320 -13.56 -9.96 -4.74
CA CYS A 320 -13.19 -10.65 -5.99
C CYS A 320 -11.84 -10.19 -6.59
N VAL A 321 -10.92 -11.14 -6.79
CA VAL A 321 -9.59 -10.93 -7.41
C VAL A 321 -9.55 -11.31 -8.89
N MET A 322 -10.71 -11.40 -9.55
CA MET A 322 -10.83 -11.69 -10.99
C MET A 322 -10.07 -12.94 -11.46
N CYS A 323 -10.09 -14.00 -10.64
CA CYS A 323 -9.43 -15.25 -10.96
C CYS A 323 -10.20 -16.10 -12.00
N MET A 324 -11.51 -15.93 -12.18
CA MET A 324 -12.33 -16.71 -13.11
C MET A 324 -12.44 -18.23 -12.81
N ASN A 325 -11.97 -18.71 -11.66
CA ASN A 325 -12.10 -20.14 -11.30
C ASN A 325 -13.58 -20.55 -11.17
N CYS A 326 -14.38 -19.71 -10.51
CA CYS A 326 -15.80 -19.98 -10.26
C CYS A 326 -16.63 -20.06 -11.56
N LEU A 327 -16.24 -19.30 -12.59
CA LEU A 327 -16.83 -19.34 -13.92
C LEU A 327 -16.64 -20.73 -14.55
N HIS A 328 -15.41 -21.25 -14.49
CA HIS A 328 -15.04 -22.50 -15.15
C HIS A 328 -15.60 -23.76 -14.45
N VAL A 329 -15.84 -23.69 -13.14
CA VAL A 329 -16.21 -24.86 -12.31
C VAL A 329 -17.73 -24.99 -12.13
N CYS A 330 -18.51 -23.98 -12.53
CA CYS A 330 -19.96 -24.02 -12.38
C CYS A 330 -20.59 -25.04 -13.37
N PRO A 331 -21.26 -26.10 -12.90
CA PRO A 331 -21.82 -27.14 -13.79
C PRO A 331 -23.07 -26.68 -14.57
N ARG A 332 -23.60 -25.49 -14.25
CA ARG A 332 -24.83 -24.95 -14.85
C ARG A 332 -24.63 -23.58 -15.49
N ASP A 333 -23.37 -23.17 -15.67
CA ASP A 333 -22.97 -21.90 -16.32
C ASP A 333 -23.72 -20.66 -15.81
N LEU A 334 -24.08 -20.66 -14.51
CA LEU A 334 -24.84 -19.59 -13.88
C LEU A 334 -23.99 -18.35 -13.63
N ILE A 335 -22.69 -18.55 -13.39
CA ILE A 335 -21.73 -17.47 -13.16
C ILE A 335 -21.26 -17.01 -14.54
N LYS A 336 -21.27 -15.70 -14.80
CA LYS A 336 -20.76 -15.09 -16.04
C LYS A 336 -19.93 -13.86 -15.73
N TYR A 337 -19.05 -13.51 -16.66
CA TYR A 337 -18.32 -12.24 -16.67
C TYR A 337 -19.00 -11.29 -17.64
N GLY A 338 -19.40 -10.11 -17.18
CA GLY A 338 -20.16 -9.15 -17.98
C GLY A 338 -20.46 -7.84 -17.24
N PRO A 339 -21.18 -6.91 -17.89
CA PRO A 339 -21.56 -5.64 -17.29
C PRO A 339 -22.70 -5.76 -16.27
N ASP A 340 -23.51 -6.81 -16.41
CA ASP A 340 -24.73 -7.02 -15.64
C ASP A 340 -24.44 -7.25 -14.15
N ARG A 341 -25.36 -6.77 -13.32
CA ARG A 341 -25.34 -7.05 -11.88
C ARG A 341 -25.79 -8.48 -11.62
N SER A 342 -25.20 -9.10 -10.60
CA SER A 342 -25.57 -10.44 -10.15
C SER A 342 -27.03 -10.51 -9.71
N ALA A 343 -27.78 -11.45 -10.27
CA ALA A 343 -29.19 -11.70 -9.94
C ALA A 343 -29.42 -12.05 -8.45
N SER A 344 -28.41 -12.53 -7.74
CA SER A 344 -28.49 -12.81 -6.29
C SER A 344 -28.24 -11.59 -5.39
N GLY A 345 -27.92 -10.43 -5.97
CA GLY A 345 -27.47 -9.23 -5.25
C GLY A 345 -25.96 -9.21 -4.97
N GLU A 346 -25.45 -8.01 -4.70
CA GLU A 346 -24.02 -7.70 -4.60
C GLU A 346 -23.71 -6.81 -3.38
N PHE A 347 -22.55 -7.04 -2.78
CA PHE A 347 -21.93 -6.12 -1.83
C PHE A 347 -20.79 -5.37 -2.53
N ASN A 348 -21.02 -4.09 -2.83
CA ASN A 348 -20.07 -3.23 -3.54
C ASN A 348 -19.12 -2.48 -2.62
N THR A 349 -19.51 -2.27 -1.36
CA THR A 349 -18.69 -1.60 -0.36
C THR A 349 -18.22 -2.57 0.71
N PRO A 350 -16.96 -2.49 1.13
CA PRO A 350 -16.50 -3.20 2.31
C PRO A 350 -17.24 -2.69 3.56
N LYS A 351 -17.46 -3.58 4.52
CA LYS A 351 -18.05 -3.21 5.82
C LYS A 351 -16.97 -2.54 6.68
N ILE A 352 -16.88 -1.22 6.60
CA ILE A 352 -15.96 -0.40 7.39
C ILE A 352 -16.77 0.38 8.42
N ASP A 353 -16.37 0.32 9.69
CA ASP A 353 -16.95 1.19 10.72
C ASP A 353 -16.37 2.61 10.59
N ARG A 354 -17.24 3.61 10.60
CA ARG A 354 -16.82 5.02 10.42
C ARG A 354 -15.92 5.48 11.56
N ARG A 355 -16.22 5.06 12.80
CA ARG A 355 -15.42 5.43 13.97
C ARG A 355 -14.05 4.77 13.90
N GLY A 356 -14.00 3.46 13.61
CA GLY A 356 -12.75 2.74 13.38
C GLY A 356 -11.89 3.36 12.28
N PHE A 357 -12.49 3.80 11.16
CA PHE A 357 -11.76 4.47 10.07
C PHE A 357 -11.12 5.78 10.51
N ILE A 358 -11.87 6.64 11.20
CA ILE A 358 -11.36 7.93 11.69
C ILE A 358 -10.25 7.72 12.72
N ILE A 359 -10.43 6.76 13.65
CA ILE A 359 -9.43 6.44 14.68
C ILE A 359 -8.14 5.94 14.03
N THR A 360 -8.22 5.03 13.07
CA THR A 360 -7.03 4.45 12.40
C THR A 360 -6.31 5.45 11.51
N LEU A 361 -7.05 6.31 10.80
CA LEU A 361 -6.50 7.44 10.05
C LEU A 361 -5.77 8.41 11.00
N GLY A 362 -6.42 8.81 12.09
CA GLY A 362 -5.85 9.71 13.11
C GLY A 362 -4.62 9.11 13.79
N ALA A 363 -4.66 7.83 14.14
CA ALA A 363 -3.51 7.09 14.67
C ALA A 363 -2.35 7.05 13.66
N GLY A 364 -2.65 6.88 12.36
CA GLY A 364 -1.66 7.00 11.28
C GLY A 364 -0.98 8.37 11.25
N VAL A 365 -1.75 9.45 11.28
CA VAL A 365 -1.23 10.84 11.32
C VAL A 365 -0.38 11.08 12.56
N LEU A 366 -0.76 10.53 13.71
CA LEU A 366 -0.03 10.70 14.97
C LEU A 366 1.16 9.74 15.13
N SER A 367 1.24 8.68 14.33
CA SER A 367 2.27 7.64 14.47
C SER A 367 3.69 8.16 14.24
N VAL A 368 3.89 8.98 13.20
CA VAL A 368 5.19 9.55 12.85
C VAL A 368 5.69 10.52 13.93
N PRO A 369 4.92 11.53 14.38
CA PRO A 369 5.38 12.40 15.47
C PRO A 369 5.56 11.63 16.79
N ALA A 370 4.72 10.64 17.08
CA ALA A 370 4.90 9.80 18.28
C ALA A 370 6.22 9.00 18.24
N LEU A 371 6.57 8.40 17.10
CA LEU A 371 7.85 7.69 16.91
C LEU A 371 9.06 8.63 16.93
N ARG A 372 8.88 9.92 16.65
CA ARG A 372 9.93 10.94 16.78
C ARG A 372 10.12 11.34 18.24
N LEU A 373 9.05 11.42 19.02
CA LEU A 373 9.11 11.73 20.46
C LEU A 373 9.87 10.67 21.27
N THR A 374 9.90 9.42 20.83
CA THR A 374 10.66 8.35 21.49
C THR A 374 12.18 8.46 21.28
N GLY A 375 12.65 9.37 20.42
CA GLY A 375 14.09 9.55 20.11
C GLY A 375 14.71 8.42 19.29
N LEU A 376 13.98 7.32 19.04
CA LEU A 376 14.43 6.17 18.25
C LEU A 376 14.60 6.51 16.76
N THR A 377 13.85 7.50 16.28
CA THR A 377 13.95 8.00 14.90
C THR A 377 14.56 9.40 14.91
N GLY A 378 15.90 9.48 14.91
CA GLY A 378 16.63 10.76 14.87
C GLY A 378 16.43 11.53 13.55
N PRO A 379 16.52 12.87 13.54
CA PRO A 379 16.49 13.70 12.33
C PRO A 379 17.78 13.56 11.51
N ASN A 380 18.27 12.34 11.35
CA ASN A 380 19.54 12.05 10.68
C ASN A 380 19.44 12.20 9.16
N TRP A 381 18.30 12.66 8.63
CA TRP A 381 18.02 12.87 7.22
C TRP A 381 17.63 14.32 6.97
N SER A 382 18.48 15.03 6.24
CA SER A 382 18.19 16.37 5.73
C SER A 382 17.60 16.25 4.32
N PRO A 383 16.41 16.82 4.05
CA PRO A 383 15.79 16.76 2.72
C PRO A 383 16.57 17.50 1.62
N ARG A 384 17.62 18.23 2.00
CA ARG A 384 18.43 19.06 1.11
C ARG A 384 19.64 18.32 0.52
N VAL A 385 19.92 17.11 0.97
CA VAL A 385 21.10 16.34 0.58
C VAL A 385 20.65 15.05 -0.11
N ILE A 386 20.98 14.91 -1.40
CA ILE A 386 20.76 13.68 -2.15
C ILE A 386 21.80 12.67 -1.67
N ARG A 387 21.35 11.55 -1.11
CA ARG A 387 22.24 10.50 -0.57
C ARG A 387 21.68 9.09 -0.82
N PRO A 388 22.54 8.07 -0.92
CA PRO A 388 22.12 6.69 -1.08
C PRO A 388 21.26 6.23 0.12
N PRO A 389 20.22 5.41 -0.11
CA PRO A 389 19.40 4.87 0.96
C PRO A 389 20.25 3.97 1.88
N GLY A 390 20.38 4.36 3.16
CA GLY A 390 21.22 3.67 4.15
C GLY A 390 22.37 4.52 4.71
N ALA A 391 22.68 5.66 4.08
CA ALA A 391 23.76 6.53 4.53
C ALA A 391 23.59 6.98 6.00
N LEU A 392 24.70 6.91 6.75
CA LEU A 392 24.81 7.33 8.15
C LEU A 392 24.43 8.81 8.38
N ALA A 393 24.32 9.21 9.65
CA ALA A 393 24.15 10.61 10.01
C ALA A 393 25.35 11.44 9.51
N GLU A 394 25.12 12.70 9.13
CA GLU A 394 26.10 13.54 8.42
C GLU A 394 27.49 13.59 9.10
N ALA A 395 27.52 13.75 10.42
CA ALA A 395 28.78 13.77 11.18
C ALA A 395 29.52 12.43 11.17
N GLU A 396 28.82 11.29 11.12
CA GLU A 396 29.42 9.95 11.05
C GLU A 396 29.77 9.56 9.61
N PHE A 397 28.96 9.97 8.65
CA PHE A 397 29.20 9.81 7.22
C PHE A 397 30.48 10.55 6.83
N LEU A 398 30.64 11.82 7.22
CA LEU A 398 31.85 12.62 6.96
C LEU A 398 33.10 12.05 7.63
N LYS A 399 32.97 11.42 8.81
CA LYS A 399 34.08 10.75 9.51
C LYS A 399 34.53 9.45 8.83
N ARG A 400 33.63 8.75 8.15
CA ARG A 400 33.91 7.48 7.45
C ARG A 400 34.17 7.67 5.95
N CYS A 401 33.90 8.86 5.43
CA CYS A 401 34.13 9.21 4.03
C CYS A 401 35.65 9.39 3.80
N ILE A 402 36.27 8.35 3.25
CA ILE A 402 37.69 8.37 2.88
C ILE A 402 37.76 8.71 1.37
N LYS A 403 38.03 10.00 1.08
CA LYS A 403 38.21 10.66 -0.24
C LYS A 403 36.95 11.08 -1.03
N MET A 404 36.84 12.39 -1.30
CA MET A 404 37.32 12.97 -2.58
C MET A 404 37.53 14.50 -2.44
N TRP A 405 38.79 14.90 -2.49
CA TRP A 405 39.24 16.28 -2.70
C TRP A 405 38.89 16.73 -4.13
N SER A 406 38.64 18.04 -4.30
CA SER A 406 38.24 18.77 -5.52
C SER A 406 36.75 18.74 -5.91
N VAL A 407 35.99 19.69 -5.34
CA VAL A 407 34.89 20.34 -6.07
C VAL A 407 35.38 21.75 -6.37
N HIS A 408 36.12 21.91 -7.48
CA HIS A 408 36.23 23.20 -8.14
C HIS A 408 35.02 23.37 -9.06
N GLU A 409 34.55 24.61 -9.13
CA GLU A 409 33.42 25.09 -9.89
C GLU A 409 33.39 24.59 -11.34
N ASN A 410 32.16 24.27 -11.79
CA ASN A 410 31.76 24.05 -13.19
C ASN A 410 32.11 22.68 -13.82
N LEU A 411 31.16 21.73 -13.81
CA LEU A 411 30.70 20.91 -14.96
C LEU A 411 29.69 19.80 -14.52
N PRO A 412 28.86 19.27 -15.44
CA PRO A 412 27.58 18.63 -15.13
C PRO A 412 27.69 17.12 -14.86
N VAL A 413 26.94 16.68 -13.85
CA VAL A 413 26.34 15.34 -13.68
C VAL A 413 27.14 14.17 -14.29
N LYS A 414 28.11 13.62 -13.55
CA LYS A 414 28.57 12.22 -13.71
C LYS A 414 29.49 11.82 -12.55
N HIS A 415 29.30 10.59 -12.06
CA HIS A 415 30.07 9.85 -11.05
C HIS A 415 29.64 10.01 -9.57
N TYR A 416 28.61 9.24 -9.18
CA TYR A 416 28.42 8.81 -7.79
C TYR A 416 28.86 7.35 -7.66
N THR A 417 30.17 7.13 -7.66
CA THR A 417 30.76 5.84 -7.26
C THR A 417 31.13 5.92 -5.78
N ALA A 418 30.46 5.09 -4.99
CA ALA A 418 30.87 4.60 -3.68
C ALA A 418 31.20 5.64 -2.58
N CYS A 419 30.16 6.08 -1.87
CA CYS A 419 30.23 6.23 -0.42
C CYS A 419 29.19 5.27 0.16
N LEU A 420 29.57 4.00 0.25
CA LEU A 420 28.79 2.94 0.88
C LEU A 420 29.11 2.95 2.38
N ALA A 421 28.11 3.25 3.19
CA ALA A 421 28.06 2.90 4.60
C ALA A 421 26.75 2.17 4.86
#